data_AF-A0A530GD30-F1
#
_entry.id   AF-A0A530GD30-F1
#
_cell.length_a   1.000
_cell.length_b   1.000
_cell.length_c   1.000
_cell.angle_alpha   90.00
_cell.angle_beta   90.00
_cell.angle_gamma   90.00
#
_symmetry.space_group_name_H-M   'P 1'
#
loop_
_entity.id
_entity.type
_entity.pdbx_description
1 polymer ?
#
loop_
_entity_poly.entity_id
_entity_poly.type
_entity_poly.pdbx_seq_one_letter_code
_entity_poly.pdbx_strand_id
1 'polypeptide(L)'
;IGPSHASAARLDGRWELVAGVFSRNPERTRQVARDLFIDPQRAYADHTEMAAREAERPDGIDAVTICTFNETHYEIADAFLAK
;
A
#
# COMPACT_ATOMS: atom_id res chain seq x y z
N ILE A 1 -6.26 -12.51 -1.24
CA ILE A 1 -4.82 -12.43 -1.58
C ILE A 1 -4.07 -11.47 -0.66
N GLY A 2 -4.52 -10.22 -0.48
CA GLY A 2 -3.88 -9.22 0.40
C GLY A 2 -3.41 -9.71 1.79
N PRO A 3 -4.27 -10.32 2.62
CA PRO A 3 -3.84 -10.81 3.95
C PRO A 3 -2.71 -11.84 3.89
N SER A 4 -2.70 -12.73 2.88
CA SER A 4 -1.63 -13.72 2.70
C SER A 4 -0.29 -13.05 2.40
N HIS A 5 -0.27 -12.01 1.56
CA HIS A 5 0.95 -11.25 1.27
C HIS A 5 1.42 -10.45 2.49
N ALA A 6 0.52 -9.82 3.24
CA ALA A 6 0.87 -9.12 4.48
C ALA A 6 1.48 -10.06 5.52
N SER A 7 0.92 -11.27 5.68
CA SER A 7 1.50 -12.30 6.55
C SER A 7 2.86 -12.79 6.05
N ALA A 8 3.02 -13.02 4.74
CA ALA A 8 4.28 -13.47 4.16
C ALA A 8 5.40 -12.43 4.32
N ALA A 9 5.11 -11.16 4.07
CA ALA A 9 6.07 -10.06 4.22
C ALA A 9 6.59 -9.95 5.67
N ARG A 10 5.74 -10.21 6.66
CA ARG A 10 6.11 -10.13 8.08
C ARG A 10 6.82 -11.38 8.61
N LEU A 11 6.76 -12.50 7.89
CA LEU A 11 7.16 -13.82 8.41
C LEU A 11 8.66 -13.90 8.78
N ASP A 12 9.52 -13.23 8.02
CA ASP A 12 10.97 -13.25 8.22
C ASP A 12 11.51 -12.03 8.99
N GLY A 13 10.61 -11.13 9.41
CA GLY A 13 10.95 -9.89 10.12
C GLY A 13 11.75 -8.88 9.29
N ARG A 14 11.80 -9.03 7.95
CA ARG A 14 12.56 -8.12 7.08
C ARG A 14 11.74 -6.97 6.50
N TRP A 15 10.41 -7.10 6.52
CA TRP A 15 9.51 -6.08 5.98
C TRP A 15 8.51 -5.62 7.04
N GLU A 16 8.31 -4.32 7.06
CA GLU A 16 7.22 -3.68 7.79
C GLU A 16 6.20 -3.13 6.80
N LEU A 17 4.92 -3.34 7.10
CA LEU A 17 3.85 -2.75 6.30
C LEU A 17 3.51 -1.37 6.88
N VAL A 18 3.95 -0.31 6.22
CA VAL A 18 3.88 1.07 6.73
C VAL A 18 2.84 1.95 6.04
N ALA A 19 2.30 1.53 4.89
CA ALA A 19 1.37 2.31 4.07
C ALA A 19 0.43 1.40 3.25
N GLY A 20 -0.69 1.95 2.76
CA GLY A 20 -1.51 1.21 1.80
C GLY A 20 -2.82 1.84 1.35
N VAL A 21 -3.37 1.22 0.31
CA VAL A 21 -4.73 1.42 -0.23
C VAL A 21 -5.41 0.06 -0.24
N PHE A 22 -6.41 -0.14 0.62
CA PHE A 22 -7.01 -1.47 0.85
C PHE A 22 -8.41 -1.62 0.24
N SER A 23 -9.00 -0.52 -0.21
CA SER A 23 -10.30 -0.48 -0.85
C SER A 23 -10.47 0.78 -1.71
N ARG A 24 -11.36 0.72 -2.70
CA ARG A 24 -11.87 1.91 -3.40
C ARG A 24 -12.70 2.82 -2.48
N ASN A 25 -13.14 2.31 -1.33
CA ASN A 25 -13.80 3.09 -0.29
C ASN A 25 -12.75 3.57 0.74
N PRO A 26 -12.47 4.88 0.85
CA PRO A 26 -11.45 5.41 1.75
C PRO A 26 -11.70 5.08 3.22
N GLU A 27 -12.95 5.02 3.67
CA GLU A 27 -13.29 4.66 5.05
C GLU A 27 -12.89 3.23 5.37
N ARG A 28 -13.09 2.30 4.42
CA ARG A 28 -12.65 0.92 4.53
C ARG A 28 -11.13 0.81 4.49
N THR A 29 -10.44 1.61 3.67
CA THR A 29 -8.97 1.68 3.71
C THR A 29 -8.48 2.10 5.10
N ARG A 30 -9.05 3.16 5.69
CA ARG A 30 -8.70 3.60 7.05
C ARG A 30 -8.99 2.54 8.11
N GLN A 31 -10.08 1.77 7.97
CA GLN A 31 -10.38 0.65 8.87
C GLN A 31 -9.29 -0.42 8.82
N VAL A 32 -8.97 -0.90 7.62
CA VAL A 32 -7.93 -1.93 7.43
C VAL A 32 -6.55 -1.43 7.86
N ALA A 33 -6.22 -0.16 7.59
CA ALA A 33 -4.98 0.45 8.06
C ALA A 33 -4.87 0.40 9.59
N ARG A 34 -5.95 0.73 10.31
CA ARG A 34 -5.97 0.62 11.79
C ARG A 34 -5.78 -0.82 12.25
N ASP A 35 -6.45 -1.78 11.62
CA ASP A 35 -6.33 -3.21 11.97
C ASP A 35 -4.91 -3.75 11.72
N LEU A 36 -4.18 -3.12 10.79
CA LEU A 36 -2.80 -3.46 10.45
C LEU A 36 -1.75 -2.60 11.16
N PHE A 37 -2.17 -1.70 12.06
CA PHE A 37 -1.32 -0.75 12.81
C PHE A 37 -0.53 0.21 11.92
N ILE A 38 -1.10 0.61 10.78
CA ILE A 38 -0.54 1.59 9.86
C ILE A 38 -0.90 3.00 10.33
N ASP A 39 0.05 3.94 10.22
CA ASP A 39 -0.20 5.36 10.47
C ASP A 39 -1.41 5.84 9.65
N PRO A 40 -2.45 6.45 10.27
CA PRO A 40 -3.59 7.00 9.55
C PRO A 40 -3.23 7.98 8.42
N GLN A 41 -2.08 8.65 8.48
CA GLN A 41 -1.58 9.53 7.42
C GLN A 41 -1.04 8.78 6.20
N ARG A 42 -0.79 7.48 6.31
CA ARG A 42 -0.33 6.57 5.24
C ARG A 42 -1.42 5.60 4.77
N ALA A 43 -2.67 5.90 5.10
CA ALA A 43 -3.87 5.24 4.61
C ALA A 43 -4.50 6.07 3.49
N TYR A 44 -4.08 5.82 2.25
CA TYR A 44 -4.38 6.66 1.10
C TYR A 44 -5.74 6.36 0.45
N ALA A 45 -6.33 7.34 -0.24
CA ALA A 45 -7.61 7.14 -0.93
C ALA A 45 -7.44 6.30 -2.21
N ASP A 46 -6.33 6.51 -2.93
CA ASP A 46 -5.99 5.80 -4.15
C ASP A 46 -4.47 5.61 -4.31
N HIS A 47 -4.10 4.78 -5.28
CA HIS A 47 -2.72 4.37 -5.52
C HIS A 47 -1.86 5.48 -6.15
N THR A 48 -2.48 6.40 -6.90
CA THR A 48 -1.79 7.53 -7.53
C THR A 48 -1.34 8.53 -6.47
N GLU A 49 -2.22 8.84 -5.51
CA GLU A 49 -1.91 9.64 -4.32
C GLU A 49 -0.79 8.97 -3.50
N MET A 50 -0.94 7.68 -3.20
CA MET A 50 0.07 6.92 -2.44
C MET A 50 1.44 6.99 -3.12
N ALA A 51 1.52 6.71 -4.42
CA ALA A 51 2.78 6.73 -5.17
C ALA A 51 3.45 8.12 -5.15
N ALA A 52 2.66 9.18 -5.38
CA ALA A 52 3.19 10.54 -5.34
C ALA A 52 3.69 10.94 -3.95
N ARG A 53 2.91 10.65 -2.91
CA ARG A 53 3.24 11.03 -1.53
C ARG A 53 4.43 10.25 -0.99
N GLU A 54 4.46 8.93 -1.18
CA GLU A 54 5.54 8.07 -0.68
C GLU A 54 6.87 8.37 -1.39
N ALA A 55 6.87 8.76 -2.66
CA ALA A 55 8.09 9.15 -3.39
C ALA A 55 8.74 10.43 -2.85
N GLU A 56 7.96 11.35 -2.29
CA GLU A 56 8.47 12.61 -1.73
C GLU A 56 8.95 12.47 -0.28
N ARG A 57 8.65 11.35 0.38
CA ARG A 57 8.95 11.14 1.79
C ARG A 57 10.40 10.69 1.98
N PRO A 58 11.15 11.29 2.92
CA PRO A 58 12.46 10.78 3.32
C PRO A 58 12.41 9.36 3.89
N ASP A 59 11.26 8.98 4.44
CA ASP A 59 10.94 7.66 5.00
C ASP A 59 9.94 6.88 4.10
N GLY A 60 9.94 7.12 2.79
CA GLY A 60 9.02 6.50 1.83
C GLY A 60 9.10 4.97 1.81
N ILE A 61 8.07 4.31 1.26
CA ILE A 61 8.10 2.85 1.06
C ILE A 61 9.25 2.41 0.14
N ASP A 62 9.89 1.29 0.46
CA ASP A 62 10.92 0.69 -0.40
C ASP A 62 10.32 -0.15 -1.55
N ALA A 63 9.12 -0.69 -1.35
CA ALA A 63 8.45 -1.57 -2.31
C ALA A 63 6.93 -1.54 -2.13
N VAL A 64 6.20 -1.91 -3.18
CA VAL A 64 4.73 -2.04 -3.16
C VAL A 64 4.31 -3.46 -3.58
N THR A 65 3.29 -3.99 -2.90
CA THR A 65 2.63 -5.24 -3.32
C THR A 65 1.28 -4.93 -3.96
N ILE A 66 1.08 -5.32 -5.21
CA ILE A 66 -0.18 -5.13 -5.94
C ILE A 66 -1.04 -6.39 -5.81
N CYS A 67 -2.16 -6.26 -5.07
CA CYS A 67 -3.09 -7.35 -4.74
C CYS A 67 -4.50 -7.13 -5.29
N THR A 68 -4.63 -6.38 -6.38
CA THR A 68 -5.90 -6.00 -7.03
C THR A 68 -6.27 -6.98 -8.16
N PHE A 69 -7.37 -6.71 -8.87
CA PHE A 69 -7.70 -7.42 -10.11
C PHE A 69 -6.64 -7.18 -11.18
N ASN A 70 -6.38 -8.21 -12.00
CA ASN A 70 -5.30 -8.23 -12.99
C ASN A 70 -5.35 -7.04 -13.96
N GLU A 71 -6.55 -6.60 -14.33
CA GLU A 71 -6.76 -5.48 -15.26
C GLU A 71 -6.17 -4.15 -14.76
N THR A 72 -6.03 -3.95 -13.45
CA THR A 72 -5.46 -2.72 -12.89
C THR A 72 -3.98 -2.83 -12.56
N HIS A 73 -3.34 -3.99 -12.78
CA HIS A 73 -1.94 -4.18 -12.38
C HIS A 73 -0.98 -3.26 -13.11
N TYR A 74 -1.17 -3.09 -14.43
CA TYR A 74 -0.30 -2.24 -15.24
C TYR A 74 -0.33 -0.78 -14.78
N GLU A 75 -1.54 -0.19 -14.69
CA GLU A 75 -1.72 1.20 -14.27
C GLU A 75 -1.12 1.44 -12.88
N ILE A 76 -1.38 0.54 -11.93
CA ILE A 76 -0.85 0.68 -10.57
C ILE A 76 0.68 0.54 -10.57
N ALA A 77 1.24 -0.46 -11.25
CA ALA A 77 2.68 -0.66 -11.29
C ALA A 77 3.41 0.55 -11.93
N ASP A 78 2.89 1.06 -13.05
CA ASP A 78 3.42 2.23 -13.73
C ASP A 78 3.43 3.47 -12.80
N ALA A 79 2.36 3.68 -12.04
CA ALA A 79 2.26 4.80 -11.10
C ALA A 79 3.37 4.81 -10.04
N PHE A 80 3.83 3.65 -9.58
CA PHE A 80 4.94 3.54 -8.61
C PHE A 80 6.33 3.51 -9.27
N LEU A 81 6.45 2.91 -10.46
CA LEU A 81 7.73 2.82 -11.19
C LEU A 81 8.13 4.14 -11.86
N ALA A 82 7.18 5.01 -12.17
CA ALA A 82 7.41 6.31 -12.79
C ALA A 82 7.85 7.41 -11.79
N LYS A 83 8.20 7.04 -10.55
CA LYS A 83 8.59 7.97 -9.48
C LYS A 83 10.09 7.91 -9.19
#